data_AF-A0A944TP51-F1
#
_entry.id   AF-A0A944TP51-F1
#
_cell.length_a   1.000
_cell.length_b   1.000
_cell.length_c   1.000
_cell.angle_alpha   90.00
_cell.angle_beta   90.00
_cell.angle_gamma   90.00
#
_symmetry.space_group_name_H-M   'P 1'
#
loop_
_entity.id
_entity.type
_entity.pdbx_description
1 polymer ?
#
loop_
_entity_poly.entity_id
_entity_poly.type
_entity_poly.pdbx_seq_one_letter_code
_entity_poly.pdbx_strand_id
1 'polypeptide(L)'
;MKLITYPYIRLPDYFTTLLRANMHSSGQSNNNLVEFIKEEKGHQQLVRMVVADLGQNLGLEEAIKSIGWHGLRNRLAWAFLERQRNGHFPHQYTGDLIPELLKFEALVTPFTVEGHSRAFQLAFYLKMSLIHLTQNDSEKKFDNLLIGEDIFNLLKLAKTKIVKIDWILLFLKHLESYLGQKELKEKLVELVPFDKIISDLKEPDRNEMMANMLSYGGSVNDSDFLASRRV
;
A
#
# COMPACT_ATOMS: atom_id res chain seq x y z
N MET A 1 20.15 2.40 17.14
CA MET A 1 19.36 2.83 15.96
C MET A 1 19.05 1.59 15.14
N LYS A 2 17.78 1.32 14.83
CA LYS A 2 17.42 0.16 14.01
C LYS A 2 17.33 0.61 12.56
N LEU A 3 18.20 0.07 11.71
CA LEU A 3 18.20 0.36 10.27
C LEU A 3 16.86 -0.07 9.66
N ILE A 4 16.21 0.82 8.91
CA ILE A 4 15.02 0.49 8.13
C ILE A 4 15.46 0.40 6.68
N THR A 5 15.21 -0.73 6.02
CA THR A 5 15.58 -0.91 4.62
C THR A 5 14.43 -1.56 3.87
N TYR A 6 13.66 -0.71 3.19
CA TYR A 6 12.57 -1.13 2.33
C TYR A 6 13.11 -1.57 0.97
N PRO A 7 12.87 -2.82 0.54
CA PRO A 7 13.36 -3.31 -0.73
C PRO A 7 12.54 -2.74 -1.89
N TYR A 8 13.19 -2.49 -3.03
CA TYR A 8 12.46 -2.31 -4.27
C TYR A 8 11.85 -3.66 -4.71
N ILE A 9 10.54 -3.68 -4.92
CA ILE A 9 9.80 -4.82 -5.45
C ILE A 9 8.86 -4.33 -6.53
N ARG A 10 9.01 -4.87 -7.74
CA ARG A 10 8.13 -4.52 -8.85
C ARG A 10 6.73 -5.08 -8.61
N LEU A 11 5.82 -4.24 -8.08
CA LEU A 11 4.43 -4.60 -7.94
C LEU A 11 3.70 -4.49 -9.30
N PRO A 12 2.53 -5.14 -9.46
CA PRO A 12 1.78 -5.07 -10.71
C PRO A 12 1.28 -3.64 -10.96
N ASP A 13 1.76 -3.02 -12.04
CA ASP A 13 1.50 -1.61 -12.39
C ASP A 13 0.00 -1.30 -12.50
N TYR A 14 -0.76 -2.18 -13.17
CA TYR A 14 -2.21 -2.00 -13.33
C TYR A 14 -2.95 -2.06 -11.98
N PHE A 15 -2.52 -2.94 -11.07
CA PHE A 15 -3.16 -3.09 -9.77
C PHE A 15 -2.85 -1.91 -8.85
N THR A 16 -1.59 -1.50 -8.79
CA THR A 16 -1.18 -0.32 -8.00
C THR A 16 -1.82 0.97 -8.53
N THR A 17 -2.00 1.09 -9.84
CA THR A 17 -2.76 2.20 -10.45
C THR A 17 -4.19 2.24 -9.94
N LEU A 18 -4.90 1.12 -9.93
CA LEU A 18 -6.26 1.04 -9.39
C LEU A 18 -6.35 1.33 -7.89
N LEU A 19 -5.33 0.95 -7.10
CA LEU A 19 -5.29 1.25 -5.67
C LEU A 19 -5.14 2.76 -5.38
N ARG A 20 -4.49 3.50 -6.28
CA ARG A 20 -4.39 4.97 -6.21
C ARG A 20 -5.62 5.69 -6.71
N ALA A 21 -6.28 5.11 -7.71
CA ALA A 21 -7.46 5.70 -8.32
C ALA A 21 -8.55 5.96 -7.28
N ASN A 22 -9.34 6.99 -7.53
CA ASN A 22 -10.49 7.29 -6.71
C ASN A 22 -11.67 6.39 -7.10
N MET A 23 -11.81 5.26 -6.41
CA MET A 23 -12.78 4.20 -6.70
C MET A 23 -14.05 4.35 -5.84
N HIS A 24 -14.66 5.54 -5.83
CA HIS A 24 -15.98 5.69 -5.20
C HIS A 24 -16.99 4.75 -5.86
N SER A 25 -17.88 4.19 -5.04
CA SER A 25 -18.95 3.26 -5.39
C SER A 25 -20.07 3.88 -6.25
N SER A 26 -19.74 4.72 -7.23
CA SER A 26 -20.70 5.20 -8.23
C SER A 26 -20.74 4.22 -9.41
N GLY A 27 -21.90 4.11 -10.07
CA GLY A 27 -22.05 3.21 -11.23
C GLY A 27 -21.05 3.48 -12.36
N GLN A 28 -20.58 4.72 -12.49
CA GLN A 28 -19.58 5.13 -13.49
C GLN A 28 -18.19 4.53 -13.19
N SER A 29 -17.77 4.46 -11.92
CA SER A 29 -16.48 3.87 -11.53
C SER A 29 -16.41 2.38 -11.86
N ASN A 30 -17.53 1.65 -11.76
CA ASN A 30 -17.58 0.23 -12.08
C ASN A 30 -17.45 -0.04 -13.58
N ASN A 31 -18.04 0.81 -14.44
CA ASN A 31 -17.89 0.66 -15.89
C ASN A 31 -16.44 0.93 -16.31
N ASN A 32 -15.84 2.00 -15.78
CA ASN A 32 -14.43 2.34 -16.04
C ASN A 32 -13.48 1.22 -15.58
N LEU A 33 -13.77 0.58 -14.44
CA LEU A 33 -13.01 -0.56 -13.93
C LEU A 33 -13.05 -1.76 -14.90
N VAL A 34 -14.24 -2.09 -15.41
CA VAL A 34 -14.41 -3.19 -16.36
C VAL A 34 -13.66 -2.90 -17.66
N GLU A 35 -13.77 -1.68 -18.19
CA GLU A 35 -13.05 -1.26 -19.39
C GLU A 35 -11.54 -1.39 -19.19
N PHE A 36 -11.01 -0.84 -18.09
CA PHE A 36 -9.59 -0.96 -17.73
C PHE A 36 -9.11 -2.42 -17.62
N ILE A 37 -9.94 -3.33 -17.09
CA ILE A 37 -9.62 -4.76 -17.01
C ILE A 37 -9.58 -5.41 -18.40
N LYS A 38 -10.45 -4.97 -19.32
CA LYS A 38 -10.56 -5.54 -20.67
C LYS A 38 -9.47 -5.07 -21.63
N GLU A 39 -8.81 -3.94 -21.37
CA GLU A 39 -7.71 -3.42 -22.20
C GLU A 39 -6.54 -4.41 -22.32
N GLU A 40 -6.28 -5.17 -21.26
CA GLU A 40 -5.15 -6.10 -21.17
C GLU A 40 -5.64 -7.54 -20.98
N LYS A 41 -5.46 -8.40 -22.00
CA LYS A 41 -5.91 -9.81 -21.97
C LYS A 41 -5.40 -10.59 -20.75
N GLY A 42 -4.15 -10.33 -20.34
CA GLY A 42 -3.56 -10.97 -19.16
C GLY A 42 -4.25 -10.57 -17.87
N HIS A 43 -4.60 -9.29 -17.72
CA HIS A 43 -5.34 -8.78 -16.57
C HIS A 43 -6.76 -9.36 -16.55
N GLN A 44 -7.44 -9.38 -17.69
CA GLN A 44 -8.76 -9.99 -17.82
C GLN A 44 -8.77 -11.46 -17.37
N GLN A 45 -7.78 -12.25 -17.79
CA GLN A 45 -7.68 -13.66 -17.43
C GLN A 45 -7.42 -13.85 -15.94
N LEU A 46 -6.56 -13.01 -15.35
CA LEU A 46 -6.34 -13.00 -13.91
C LEU A 46 -7.63 -12.70 -13.14
N VAL A 47 -8.38 -11.68 -13.57
CA VAL A 47 -9.65 -11.34 -12.92
C VAL A 47 -10.64 -12.50 -13.01
N ARG A 48 -10.80 -13.12 -14.19
CA ARG A 48 -11.65 -14.31 -14.37
C ARG A 48 -11.27 -15.44 -13.41
N MET A 49 -9.97 -15.67 -13.23
CA MET A 49 -9.46 -16.70 -12.32
C MET A 49 -9.83 -16.39 -10.86
N VAL A 50 -9.63 -15.15 -10.39
CA VAL A 50 -9.89 -14.81 -8.97
C VAL A 50 -11.37 -14.64 -8.62
N VAL A 51 -12.27 -14.67 -9.61
CA VAL A 51 -13.74 -14.62 -9.41
C VAL A 51 -14.45 -15.90 -9.85
N ALA A 52 -13.72 -16.93 -10.27
CA ALA A 52 -14.28 -18.16 -10.83
C ALA A 52 -15.19 -18.92 -9.83
N ASP A 53 -14.95 -18.76 -8.53
CA ASP A 53 -15.74 -19.36 -7.44
C ASP A 53 -17.12 -18.70 -7.24
N LEU A 54 -17.37 -17.53 -7.84
CA LEU A 54 -18.65 -16.82 -7.69
C LEU A 54 -19.78 -17.41 -8.55
N GLY A 55 -19.46 -18.38 -9.42
CA GLY A 55 -20.44 -19.13 -10.23
C GLY A 55 -20.01 -19.25 -11.68
N GLN A 56 -20.12 -20.47 -12.24
CA GLN A 56 -19.64 -20.80 -13.60
C GLN A 56 -20.38 -20.07 -14.75
N ASN A 57 -21.51 -19.41 -14.48
CA ASN A 57 -22.35 -18.76 -15.48
C ASN A 57 -22.39 -17.23 -15.39
N LEU A 58 -21.69 -16.60 -14.43
CA LEU A 58 -21.65 -15.14 -14.36
C LEU A 58 -20.60 -14.62 -15.34
N GLY A 59 -21.01 -13.68 -16.19
CA GLY A 59 -20.10 -12.85 -16.96
C GLY A 59 -19.19 -12.05 -16.03
N LEU A 60 -18.00 -11.70 -16.52
CA LEU A 60 -16.99 -10.94 -15.78
C LEU A 60 -17.56 -9.68 -15.13
N GLU A 61 -18.46 -8.98 -15.83
CA GLU A 61 -19.10 -7.76 -15.34
C GLU A 61 -20.05 -8.01 -14.16
N GLU A 62 -20.86 -9.07 -14.24
CA GLU A 62 -21.77 -9.43 -13.16
C GLU A 62 -20.99 -9.89 -11.92
N ALA A 63 -19.91 -10.65 -12.14
CA ALA A 63 -19.01 -11.05 -11.08
C ALA A 63 -18.34 -9.86 -10.38
N ILE A 64 -17.87 -8.86 -11.13
CA ILE A 64 -17.28 -7.64 -10.55
C ILE A 64 -18.36 -6.81 -9.83
N LYS A 65 -19.55 -6.66 -10.40
CA LYS A 65 -20.66 -5.92 -9.80
C LYS A 65 -21.13 -6.56 -8.48
N SER A 66 -21.13 -7.88 -8.36
CA SER A 66 -21.60 -8.57 -7.16
C SER A 66 -20.67 -8.39 -5.95
N ILE A 67 -19.34 -8.34 -6.17
CA ILE A 67 -18.35 -8.18 -5.09
C ILE A 67 -17.88 -6.73 -4.89
N GLY A 68 -18.11 -5.87 -5.89
CA GLY A 68 -17.62 -4.50 -5.92
C GLY A 68 -16.10 -4.37 -5.98
N TRP A 69 -15.62 -3.13 -6.01
CA TRP A 69 -14.18 -2.84 -6.09
C TRP A 69 -13.40 -3.44 -4.93
N HIS A 70 -13.85 -3.27 -3.68
CA HIS A 70 -13.11 -3.79 -2.52
C HIS A 70 -13.01 -5.33 -2.53
N GLY A 71 -14.08 -6.03 -2.95
CA GLY A 71 -14.04 -7.48 -3.09
C GLY A 71 -13.06 -7.93 -4.17
N LEU A 72 -13.08 -7.28 -5.33
CA LEU A 72 -12.12 -7.55 -6.40
C LEU A 72 -10.68 -7.24 -5.99
N ARG A 73 -10.45 -6.07 -5.38
CA ARG A 73 -9.15 -5.61 -4.88
C ARG A 73 -8.52 -6.63 -3.95
N ASN A 74 -9.30 -7.12 -2.98
CA ASN A 74 -8.83 -8.09 -2.00
C ASN A 74 -8.47 -9.43 -2.66
N ARG A 75 -9.29 -9.89 -3.61
CA ARG A 75 -9.03 -11.12 -4.39
C ARG A 75 -7.79 -11.00 -5.27
N LEU A 76 -7.57 -9.86 -5.92
CA LEU A 76 -6.37 -9.59 -6.71
C LEU A 76 -5.11 -9.54 -5.83
N ALA A 77 -5.14 -8.78 -4.72
CA ALA A 77 -4.03 -8.75 -3.78
C ALA A 77 -3.65 -10.14 -3.27
N TRP A 78 -4.64 -10.96 -2.93
CA TRP A 78 -4.42 -12.33 -2.49
C TRP A 78 -3.72 -13.15 -3.57
N ALA A 79 -4.18 -13.08 -4.82
CA ALA A 79 -3.57 -13.83 -5.93
C ALA A 79 -2.12 -13.41 -6.20
N PHE A 80 -1.79 -12.12 -6.05
CA PHE A 80 -0.41 -11.66 -6.16
C PHE A 80 0.47 -12.10 -4.99
N LEU A 81 -0.05 -12.07 -3.77
CA LEU A 81 0.66 -12.56 -2.59
C LEU A 81 0.94 -14.07 -2.69
N GLU A 82 -0.06 -14.85 -3.12
CA GLU A 82 0.11 -16.29 -3.40
C GLU A 82 1.17 -16.55 -4.47
N ARG A 83 1.11 -15.80 -5.59
CA ARG A 83 2.12 -15.92 -6.63
C ARG A 83 3.51 -15.56 -6.12
N GLN A 84 3.63 -14.51 -5.32
CA GLN A 84 4.92 -14.13 -4.74
C GLN A 84 5.43 -15.23 -3.81
N ARG A 85 4.55 -15.84 -3.00
CA ARG A 85 4.91 -16.88 -2.03
C ARG A 85 5.27 -18.21 -2.68
N ASN A 86 4.49 -18.66 -3.67
CA ASN A 86 4.55 -20.02 -4.22
C ASN A 86 5.09 -20.09 -5.66
N GLY A 87 5.31 -18.94 -6.32
CA GLY A 87 5.80 -18.85 -7.70
C GLY A 87 4.71 -19.00 -8.79
N HIS A 88 3.49 -19.40 -8.44
CA HIS A 88 2.38 -19.55 -9.39
C HIS A 88 1.09 -18.91 -8.85
N PHE A 89 0.21 -18.51 -9.76
CA PHE A 89 -1.12 -18.05 -9.36
C PHE A 89 -1.95 -19.21 -8.79
N PRO A 90 -2.80 -18.94 -7.79
CA PRO A 90 -3.61 -19.97 -7.15
C PRO A 90 -4.88 -20.29 -7.95
N HIS A 91 -5.43 -21.49 -7.77
CA HIS A 91 -6.64 -21.93 -8.48
C HIS A 91 -7.95 -21.52 -7.82
N GLN A 92 -7.96 -21.31 -6.50
CA GLN A 92 -9.17 -21.03 -5.74
C GLN A 92 -8.91 -20.03 -4.61
N TYR A 93 -9.74 -18.99 -4.54
CA TYR A 93 -9.68 -17.96 -3.52
C TYR A 93 -9.94 -18.51 -2.11
N THR A 94 -8.96 -18.35 -1.22
CA THR A 94 -9.05 -18.67 0.23
C THR A 94 -9.08 -17.41 1.10
N GLY A 95 -8.41 -16.33 0.65
CA GLY A 95 -8.39 -15.04 1.34
C GLY A 95 -7.58 -14.99 2.64
N ASP A 96 -6.82 -16.03 2.97
CA ASP A 96 -6.04 -16.18 4.21
C ASP A 96 -4.95 -15.11 4.39
N LEU A 97 -4.42 -14.55 3.30
CA LEU A 97 -3.37 -13.52 3.34
C LEU A 97 -3.89 -12.07 3.43
N ILE A 98 -5.21 -11.87 3.42
CA ILE A 98 -5.85 -10.54 3.36
C ILE A 98 -6.18 -9.90 4.72
N PRO A 99 -6.56 -10.63 5.78
CA PRO A 99 -7.02 -10.03 7.03
C PRO A 99 -6.06 -9.00 7.64
N GLU A 100 -4.75 -9.23 7.55
CA GLU A 100 -3.74 -8.30 8.05
C GLU A 100 -3.74 -6.97 7.28
N LEU A 101 -3.90 -7.01 5.95
CA LEU A 101 -3.97 -5.80 5.11
C LEU A 101 -5.23 -5.00 5.43
N LEU A 102 -6.36 -5.68 5.65
CA LEU A 102 -7.62 -5.04 6.04
C LEU A 102 -7.57 -4.46 7.44
N LYS A 103 -6.92 -5.16 8.39
CA LYS A 103 -6.71 -4.64 9.75
C LYS A 103 -5.86 -3.37 9.71
N PHE A 104 -4.78 -3.37 8.92
CA PHE A 104 -3.96 -2.18 8.70
C PHE A 104 -4.79 -1.03 8.12
N GLU A 105 -5.54 -1.28 7.04
CA GLU A 105 -6.38 -0.27 6.40
C GLU A 105 -7.38 0.33 7.40
N ALA A 106 -8.09 -0.53 8.16
CA ALA A 106 -9.08 -0.10 9.14
C ALA A 106 -8.53 0.84 10.22
N LEU A 107 -7.28 0.66 10.65
CA LEU A 107 -6.61 1.54 11.63
C LEU A 107 -6.33 2.94 11.06
N VAL A 108 -6.26 3.05 9.73
CA VAL A 108 -5.82 4.26 9.03
C VAL A 108 -7.00 5.00 8.38
N THR A 109 -8.06 4.30 7.97
CA THR A 109 -9.28 4.85 7.34
C THR A 109 -9.86 6.10 8.04
N PRO A 110 -9.88 6.20 9.38
CA PRO A 110 -10.34 7.42 10.06
C PRO A 110 -9.55 8.69 9.71
N PHE A 111 -8.39 8.57 9.09
CA PHE A 111 -7.50 9.69 8.72
C PHE A 111 -7.38 9.90 7.21
N THR A 112 -8.09 9.10 6.39
CA THR A 112 -7.96 9.15 4.93
C THR A 112 -9.16 9.78 4.25
N VAL A 113 -8.93 10.36 3.07
CA VAL A 113 -9.99 10.70 2.12
C VAL A 113 -10.54 9.39 1.53
N GLU A 114 -11.86 9.29 1.41
CA GLU A 114 -12.54 8.10 0.87
C GLU A 114 -12.25 7.86 -0.61
N GLY A 115 -12.50 6.63 -1.06
CA GLY A 115 -12.35 6.20 -2.45
C GLY A 115 -10.93 5.80 -2.86
N HIS A 116 -9.90 6.21 -2.12
CA HIS A 116 -8.52 5.80 -2.38
C HIS A 116 -8.10 4.61 -1.50
N SER A 117 -7.47 3.58 -2.08
CA SER A 117 -6.97 2.41 -1.35
C SER A 117 -5.49 2.52 -0.97
N ARG A 118 -5.03 3.73 -0.61
CA ARG A 118 -3.61 4.03 -0.37
C ARG A 118 -3.05 3.36 0.87
N ALA A 119 -3.81 3.30 1.97
CA ALA A 119 -3.42 2.55 3.16
C ALA A 119 -3.28 1.04 2.85
N PHE A 120 -4.23 0.47 2.10
CA PHE A 120 -4.15 -0.91 1.63
C PHE A 120 -2.96 -1.14 0.70
N GLN A 121 -2.64 -0.20 -0.18
CA GLN A 121 -1.47 -0.27 -1.07
C GLN A 121 -0.16 -0.39 -0.27
N LEU A 122 0.00 0.41 0.79
CA LEU A 122 1.16 0.32 1.66
C LEU A 122 1.21 -1.03 2.37
N ALA A 123 0.10 -1.49 2.96
CA ALA A 123 0.04 -2.79 3.63
C ALA A 123 0.39 -3.95 2.66
N PHE A 124 -0.11 -3.88 1.43
CA PHE A 124 0.20 -4.84 0.38
C PHE A 124 1.69 -4.82 0.02
N TYR A 125 2.29 -3.64 -0.17
CA TYR A 125 3.73 -3.50 -0.39
C TYR A 125 4.57 -4.08 0.76
N LEU A 126 4.22 -3.79 2.01
CA LEU A 126 4.91 -4.30 3.17
C LEU A 126 4.83 -5.83 3.23
N LYS A 127 3.66 -6.41 2.95
CA LYS A 127 3.48 -7.87 2.92
C LYS A 127 4.29 -8.51 1.79
N MET A 128 4.27 -7.94 0.59
CA MET A 128 5.12 -8.38 -0.54
C MET A 128 6.60 -8.30 -0.18
N SER A 129 7.01 -7.24 0.52
CA SER A 129 8.38 -7.05 1.02
C SER A 129 8.81 -8.13 2.01
N LEU A 130 7.94 -8.46 2.97
CA LEU A 130 8.22 -9.51 3.92
C LEU A 130 8.36 -10.88 3.25
N ILE A 131 7.48 -11.22 2.30
CA ILE A 131 7.58 -12.48 1.55
C ILE A 131 8.89 -12.53 0.76
N HIS A 132 9.21 -11.48 0.01
CA HIS A 132 10.44 -11.39 -0.79
C HIS A 132 11.70 -11.53 0.06
N LEU A 133 11.76 -10.84 1.19
CA LEU A 133 12.92 -10.88 2.08
C LEU A 133 13.05 -12.23 2.78
N THR A 134 11.95 -12.83 3.22
CA THR A 134 11.95 -14.16 3.88
C THR A 134 12.40 -15.25 2.92
N GLN A 135 12.08 -15.14 1.63
CA GLN A 135 12.55 -16.05 0.59
C GLN A 135 14.05 -15.94 0.32
N ASN A 136 14.63 -14.76 0.51
CA ASN A 136 16.05 -14.50 0.26
C ASN A 136 16.94 -14.69 1.50
N ASP A 137 16.38 -14.55 2.71
CA ASP A 137 17.10 -14.64 3.98
C ASP A 137 16.13 -15.03 5.11
N SER A 138 15.98 -16.34 5.34
CA SER A 138 15.01 -16.90 6.28
C SER A 138 15.34 -16.69 7.75
N GLU A 139 16.58 -16.31 8.08
CA GLU A 139 17.05 -16.18 9.47
C GLU A 139 16.89 -14.75 10.03
N LYS A 140 16.67 -13.76 9.15
CA LYS A 140 16.49 -12.37 9.56
C LYS A 140 15.06 -12.08 10.01
N LYS A 141 14.94 -11.37 11.13
CA LYS A 141 13.69 -10.73 11.55
C LYS A 141 13.54 -9.38 10.86
N PHE A 142 12.38 -9.15 10.25
CA PHE A 142 12.07 -7.94 9.49
C PHE A 142 11.08 -7.02 10.21
N ASP A 143 10.99 -7.11 11.54
CA ASP A 143 10.03 -6.37 12.38
C ASP A 143 10.09 -4.85 12.16
N ASN A 144 11.26 -4.32 11.76
CA ASN A 144 11.46 -2.88 11.56
C ASN A 144 10.74 -2.33 10.30
N LEU A 145 10.31 -3.20 9.38
CA LEU A 145 9.52 -2.81 8.20
C LEU A 145 8.06 -2.54 8.54
N LEU A 146 7.58 -3.08 9.66
CA LEU A 146 6.20 -2.92 10.06
C LEU A 146 5.97 -1.55 10.71
N ILE A 147 4.81 -0.98 10.42
CA ILE A 147 4.32 0.24 11.06
C ILE A 147 3.63 -0.16 12.35
N GLY A 148 4.16 0.33 13.47
CA GLY A 148 3.63 0.05 14.80
C GLY A 148 2.41 0.91 15.14
N GLU A 149 1.72 0.54 16.22
CA GLU A 149 0.56 1.27 16.74
C GLU A 149 0.89 2.72 17.13
N ASP A 150 2.12 2.96 17.54
CA ASP A 150 2.63 4.28 17.89
C ASP A 150 2.51 5.29 16.74
N ILE A 151 2.78 4.87 15.51
CA ILE A 151 2.64 5.72 14.32
C ILE A 151 1.17 5.99 14.02
N PHE A 152 0.29 4.98 14.16
CA PHE A 152 -1.15 5.19 14.01
C PHE A 152 -1.69 6.17 15.07
N ASN A 153 -1.14 6.14 16.28
CA ASN A 153 -1.48 7.11 17.31
C ASN A 153 -1.06 8.54 16.95
N LEU A 154 0.04 8.74 16.22
CA LEU A 154 0.44 10.06 15.72
C LEU A 154 -0.56 10.63 14.71
N LEU A 155 -1.24 9.78 13.92
CA LEU A 155 -2.27 10.23 12.97
C LEU A 155 -3.46 10.92 13.65
N LYS A 156 -3.70 10.64 14.95
CA LYS A 156 -4.75 11.33 15.73
C LYS A 156 -4.50 12.83 15.89
N LEU A 157 -3.27 13.29 15.63
CA LEU A 157 -2.93 14.71 15.61
C LEU A 157 -3.33 15.41 14.30
N ALA A 158 -3.67 14.63 13.25
CA ALA A 158 -4.10 15.19 11.97
C ALA A 158 -5.45 15.90 12.11
N LYS A 159 -5.50 17.14 11.63
CA LYS A 159 -6.73 17.96 11.62
C LYS A 159 -7.57 17.76 10.36
N THR A 160 -7.00 17.14 9.33
CA THR A 160 -7.62 16.94 8.02
C THR A 160 -7.39 15.52 7.53
N LYS A 161 -8.29 15.06 6.67
CA LYS A 161 -8.14 13.78 5.98
C LYS A 161 -7.02 13.86 4.93
N ILE A 162 -6.28 12.78 4.78
CA ILE A 162 -5.07 12.70 3.96
C ILE A 162 -5.33 11.77 2.76
N VAL A 163 -5.00 12.22 1.55
CA VAL A 163 -5.09 11.39 0.32
C VAL A 163 -3.91 10.42 0.25
N LYS A 164 -2.68 10.94 0.35
CA LYS A 164 -1.42 10.20 0.24
C LYS A 164 -0.93 9.67 1.59
N ILE A 165 -1.81 8.96 2.30
CA ILE A 165 -1.56 8.52 3.69
C ILE A 165 -0.39 7.54 3.81
N ASP A 166 -0.16 6.75 2.76
CA ASP A 166 0.95 5.81 2.67
C ASP A 166 2.31 6.51 2.75
N TRP A 167 2.47 7.61 2.03
CA TRP A 167 3.69 8.42 2.10
C TRP A 167 3.88 9.05 3.49
N ILE A 168 2.80 9.54 4.11
CA ILE A 168 2.86 10.10 5.47
C ILE A 168 3.26 9.03 6.49
N LEU A 169 2.69 7.82 6.39
CA LEU A 169 3.02 6.72 7.28
C LEU A 169 4.51 6.30 7.16
N LEU A 170 5.04 6.24 5.93
CA LEU A 170 6.46 5.96 5.70
C LEU A 170 7.35 7.06 6.28
N PHE A 171 7.02 8.33 6.06
CA PHE A 171 7.76 9.44 6.66
C PHE A 171 7.76 9.38 8.19
N LEU A 172 6.59 9.19 8.81
CA LEU A 172 6.46 9.10 10.26
C LEU A 172 7.27 7.92 10.80
N LYS A 173 7.29 6.78 10.11
CA LYS A 173 8.10 5.62 10.49
C LYS A 173 9.60 5.94 10.51
N HIS A 174 10.09 6.64 9.50
CA HIS A 174 11.49 7.06 9.45
C HIS A 174 11.81 8.08 10.54
N LEU A 175 11.00 9.13 10.67
CA LEU A 175 11.20 10.14 11.71
C LEU A 175 11.16 9.54 13.12
N GLU A 176 10.26 8.59 13.38
CA GLU A 176 10.20 7.87 14.66
C GLU A 176 11.49 7.09 14.91
N SER A 177 12.05 6.45 13.87
CA SER A 177 13.29 5.67 13.99
C SER A 177 14.52 6.52 14.32
N TYR A 178 14.52 7.80 13.92
CA TYR A 178 15.65 8.73 14.12
C TYR A 178 15.50 9.59 15.39
N LEU A 179 14.32 10.19 15.59
CA LEU A 179 14.03 11.10 16.71
C LEU A 179 13.51 10.36 17.95
N GLY A 180 12.96 9.16 17.75
CA GLY A 180 12.16 8.49 18.76
C GLY A 180 10.74 9.07 18.85
N GLN A 181 9.84 8.29 19.45
CA GLN A 181 8.41 8.61 19.50
C GLN A 181 8.11 9.92 20.25
N LYS A 182 8.77 10.15 21.39
CA LYS A 182 8.51 11.32 22.25
C LYS A 182 8.83 12.63 21.53
N GLU A 183 10.05 12.75 21.00
CA GLU A 183 10.51 13.95 20.30
C GLU A 183 9.68 14.19 19.03
N LEU A 184 9.39 13.15 18.25
CA LEU A 184 8.54 13.29 17.08
C LEU A 184 7.15 13.82 17.44
N LYS A 185 6.53 13.28 18.50
CA LYS A 185 5.23 13.75 18.97
C LYS A 185 5.26 15.21 19.41
N GLU A 186 6.30 15.63 20.13
CA GLU A 186 6.50 17.02 20.56
C GLU A 186 6.60 17.95 19.34
N LYS A 187 7.46 17.65 18.37
CA LYS A 187 7.60 18.43 17.13
C LYS A 187 6.29 18.52 16.33
N LEU A 188 5.50 17.44 16.28
CA LEU A 188 4.21 17.44 15.59
C LEU A 188 3.16 18.29 16.31
N VAL A 189 3.12 18.28 17.65
CA VAL A 189 2.20 19.11 18.45
C VAL A 189 2.55 20.59 18.33
N GLU A 190 3.84 20.91 18.34
CA GLU A 190 4.37 22.26 18.17
C GLU A 190 4.25 22.79 16.73
N LEU A 191 3.78 21.95 15.79
CA LEU A 191 3.67 22.27 14.36
C LEU A 191 5.00 22.73 13.77
N VAL A 192 6.11 22.10 14.18
CA VAL A 192 7.44 22.39 13.66
C VAL A 192 7.43 22.16 12.14
N PRO A 193 7.86 23.14 11.33
CA PRO A 193 7.94 23.00 9.88
C PRO A 193 8.76 21.78 9.45
N PHE A 194 8.27 21.06 8.44
CA PHE A 194 8.89 19.81 7.98
C PHE A 194 10.35 19.98 7.56
N ASP A 195 10.68 21.06 6.87
CA ASP A 195 12.05 21.42 6.47
C ASP A 195 13.00 21.51 7.68
N LYS A 196 12.53 22.04 8.81
CA LYS A 196 13.29 22.07 10.06
C LYS A 196 13.49 20.68 10.66
N ILE A 197 12.44 19.85 10.66
CA ILE A 197 12.54 18.45 11.13
C ILE A 197 13.59 17.69 10.31
N ILE A 198 13.61 17.89 8.98
CA ILE A 198 14.57 17.23 8.09
C ILE A 198 15.99 17.80 8.23
N SER A 199 16.15 19.09 8.49
CA SER A 199 17.48 19.68 8.71
C SER A 199 18.16 19.15 9.98
N ASP A 200 17.39 18.74 10.98
CA ASP A 200 17.90 18.18 12.23
C ASP A 200 18.46 16.75 12.07
N LEU A 201 18.09 16.05 10.99
CA LEU A 201 18.59 14.70 10.70
C LEU A 201 20.06 14.73 10.25
N LYS A 202 20.79 13.64 10.46
CA LYS A 202 22.14 13.50 9.88
C LYS A 202 22.02 13.15 8.40
N GLU A 203 23.04 13.51 7.62
CA GLU A 203 23.13 13.15 6.19
C GLU A 203 22.87 11.65 5.91
N PRO A 204 23.49 10.70 6.64
CA PRO A 204 23.22 9.27 6.42
C PRO A 204 21.74 8.89 6.62
N ASP A 205 21.08 9.45 7.63
CA ASP A 205 19.69 9.17 7.96
C ASP A 205 18.75 9.74 6.89
N ARG A 206 19.04 10.93 6.37
CA ARG A 206 18.33 11.52 5.23
C ARG A 206 18.46 10.66 3.97
N ASN A 207 19.67 10.20 3.68
CA ASN A 207 19.94 9.38 2.50
C ASN A 207 19.24 8.01 2.59
N GLU A 208 19.23 7.38 3.76
CA GLU A 208 18.48 6.15 4.00
C GLU A 208 16.97 6.36 3.83
N MET A 209 16.41 7.40 4.44
CA MET A 209 14.99 7.73 4.27
C MET A 209 14.66 7.97 2.80
N MET A 210 15.49 8.75 2.07
CA MET A 210 15.26 9.01 0.65
C MET A 210 15.33 7.73 -0.19
N ALA A 211 16.32 6.87 0.04
CA ALA A 211 16.46 5.60 -0.67
C ALA A 211 15.22 4.70 -0.44
N ASN A 212 14.74 4.63 0.80
CA ASN A 212 13.54 3.88 1.16
C ASN A 212 12.27 4.41 0.51
N MET A 213 12.13 5.74 0.47
CA MET A 213 11.01 6.42 -0.18
C MET A 213 11.04 6.19 -1.70
N LEU A 214 12.21 6.20 -2.31
CA LEU A 214 12.41 5.86 -3.72
C LEU A 214 12.10 4.38 -3.99
N SER A 215 12.52 3.46 -3.13
CA SER A 215 12.18 2.04 -3.22
C SER A 215 10.67 1.84 -3.24
N TYR A 216 9.95 2.45 -2.28
CA TYR A 216 8.49 2.37 -2.24
C TYR A 216 7.86 2.99 -3.48
N GLY A 217 8.23 4.24 -3.81
CA GLY A 217 7.67 4.96 -4.96
C GLY A 217 7.86 4.25 -6.28
N GLY A 218 9.06 3.67 -6.49
CA GLY A 218 9.34 2.83 -7.65
C GLY A 218 8.57 1.51 -7.63
N SER A 219 8.40 0.90 -6.46
CA SER A 219 7.67 -0.36 -6.30
C SER A 219 6.19 -0.23 -6.63
N VAL A 220 5.57 0.88 -6.22
CA VAL A 220 4.17 1.17 -6.54
C VAL A 220 4.01 1.93 -7.85
N ASN A 221 5.08 2.38 -8.50
CA ASN A 221 5.04 3.20 -9.71
C ASN A 221 4.22 4.51 -9.51
N ASP A 222 4.48 5.22 -8.41
CA ASP A 222 3.86 6.52 -8.09
C ASP A 222 4.75 7.67 -8.60
N SER A 223 4.80 7.80 -9.93
CA SER A 223 5.62 8.80 -10.62
C SER A 223 5.25 10.24 -10.24
N ASP A 224 3.98 10.50 -9.91
CA ASP A 224 3.51 11.84 -9.56
C ASP A 224 4.15 12.35 -8.28
N PHE A 225 4.38 11.47 -7.29
CA PHE A 225 5.12 11.86 -6.10
C PHE A 225 6.60 12.09 -6.40
N LEU A 226 7.22 11.25 -7.22
CA LEU A 226 8.66 11.28 -7.51
C LEU A 226 9.09 12.40 -8.46
N ALA A 227 8.25 12.73 -9.43
CA ALA A 227 8.60 13.58 -10.57
C ALA A 227 7.59 14.71 -10.80
N SER A 228 6.76 15.05 -9.81
CA SER A 228 5.84 16.19 -9.94
C SER A 228 6.61 17.44 -10.38
N ARG A 229 6.26 17.95 -11.57
CA ARG A 229 6.67 19.29 -11.97
C ARG A 229 6.12 20.24 -10.91
N ARG A 230 7.00 21.07 -10.34
CA ARG A 230 6.56 22.27 -9.62
C ARG A 230 5.69 23.05 -10.61
N VAL A 231 4.38 23.09 -10.35
CA VAL A 231 3.46 24.06 -10.98
C VAL A 231 3.61 25.36 -10.21
#